data_AF-A0A354PC25-F1
#
_entry.id   AF-A0A354PC25-F1
#
_cell.length_a   1.000
_cell.length_b   1.000
_cell.length_c   1.000
_cell.angle_alpha   90.00
_cell.angle_beta   90.00
_cell.angle_gamma   90.00
#
_symmetry.space_group_name_H-M   'P 1'
#
loop_
_entity.id
_entity.type
_entity.pdbx_description
1 polymer ?
#
loop_
_entity_poly.entity_id
_entity_poly.type
_entity_poly.pdbx_seq_one_letter_code
_entity_poly.pdbx_strand_id
1 'polypeptide(L)'
;MKSMMPFEKFAFPFIFTLSAVGYVASLVMDKEKFALHWLAREDGLLEMGTFLALVAGAGLCLQRGWTLRAERSKRFIAMLLLAACVLIFGAGEEISWGQRLLDIESPEFFQAHNAQNETNVHNLIVAGVGVNKLIFGKLLAIGLVGYLFALG
;
A
#
# COMPACT_ATOMS: atom_id res chain seq x y z
N MET A 1 5.18 34.26 -14.93
CA MET A 1 4.65 32.89 -14.72
C MET A 1 5.81 31.91 -14.84
N LYS A 2 6.05 31.05 -13.84
CA LYS A 2 7.09 30.01 -13.96
C LYS A 2 6.69 29.03 -15.08
N SER A 3 7.62 28.74 -15.98
CA SER A 3 7.47 27.69 -16.98
C SER A 3 7.28 26.35 -16.28
N MET A 4 6.28 25.58 -16.71
CA MET A 4 6.06 24.22 -16.22
C MET A 4 7.24 23.33 -16.56
N MET A 5 7.62 22.47 -15.62
CA MET A 5 8.63 21.44 -15.81
C MET A 5 8.16 20.41 -16.85
N PRO A 6 9.08 19.76 -17.59
CA PRO A 6 8.71 18.76 -18.61
C PRO A 6 7.81 17.63 -18.07
N PHE A 7 8.03 17.19 -16.83
CA PHE A 7 7.19 16.21 -16.15
C PHE A 7 5.74 16.69 -15.95
N GLU A 8 5.55 17.96 -15.58
CA GLU A 8 4.22 18.53 -15.31
C GLU A 8 3.37 18.61 -16.57
N LYS A 9 4.00 18.87 -17.73
CA LYS A 9 3.34 18.91 -19.03
C LYS A 9 2.76 17.55 -19.44
N PHE A 10 3.32 16.46 -18.94
CA PHE A 10 2.80 15.11 -19.14
C PHE A 10 1.84 14.70 -18.01
N ALA A 11 2.23 14.98 -16.76
CA ALA A 11 1.48 14.56 -15.58
C ALA A 11 0.08 15.18 -15.52
N PHE A 12 -0.09 16.48 -15.79
CA PHE A 12 -1.40 17.10 -15.65
C PHE A 12 -2.43 16.63 -16.69
N PRO A 13 -2.13 16.56 -18.00
CA PRO A 13 -3.05 15.97 -18.95
C PRO A 13 -3.36 14.51 -18.60
N PHE A 14 -2.36 13.73 -18.19
CA PHE A 14 -2.56 12.34 -17.78
C PHE A 14 -3.51 12.21 -16.58
N ILE A 15 -3.28 12.97 -15.51
CA ILE A 15 -4.14 12.99 -14.31
C ILE A 15 -5.55 13.48 -14.67
N PHE A 16 -5.67 14.51 -15.50
CA PHE A 16 -6.96 15.03 -15.94
C PHE A 16 -7.74 13.98 -16.73
N THR A 17 -7.11 13.31 -17.70
CA THR A 17 -7.74 12.23 -18.47
C THR A 17 -8.14 11.07 -17.56
N LEU A 18 -7.28 10.65 -16.63
CA LEU A 18 -7.57 9.55 -15.70
C LEU A 18 -8.75 9.89 -14.77
N SER A 19 -8.80 11.15 -14.31
CA SER A 19 -9.91 11.67 -13.48
C SER A 19 -11.21 11.78 -14.27
N ALA A 20 -11.14 12.24 -15.53
CA ALA A 20 -12.31 12.33 -16.42
C ALA A 20 -12.87 10.95 -16.76
N VAL A 21 -11.99 9.97 -17.05
CA VAL A 21 -12.39 8.58 -17.28
C VAL A 21 -13.01 7.98 -16.02
N GLY A 22 -12.40 8.17 -14.84
CA GLY A 22 -12.95 7.70 -13.57
C GLY A 22 -14.30 8.33 -13.25
N TYR A 23 -14.47 9.63 -13.52
CA TYR A 23 -15.74 10.33 -13.36
C TYR A 23 -16.82 9.78 -14.30
N VAL A 24 -16.54 9.65 -15.59
CA VAL A 24 -17.48 9.08 -16.57
C VAL A 24 -17.85 7.64 -16.22
N ALA A 25 -16.87 6.80 -15.84
CA ALA A 25 -17.13 5.44 -15.37
C ALA A 25 -18.07 5.42 -14.16
N SER A 26 -17.91 6.34 -13.21
CA SER A 26 -18.78 6.46 -12.04
C SER A 26 -20.22 6.92 -12.34
N LEU A 27 -20.45 7.50 -13.52
CA LEU A 27 -21.77 7.94 -13.98
C LEU A 27 -22.50 6.87 -14.79
N VAL A 28 -21.75 6.05 -15.53
CA VAL A 28 -22.29 5.04 -16.44
C VAL A 28 -22.42 3.67 -15.76
N MET A 29 -21.55 3.39 -14.80
CA MET A 29 -21.55 2.14 -14.05
C MET A 29 -22.27 2.33 -12.71
N ASP A 30 -23.03 1.33 -12.30
CA ASP A 30 -23.59 1.26 -10.95
C ASP A 30 -22.46 1.46 -9.93
N LYS A 31 -22.56 2.50 -9.10
CA LYS A 31 -21.50 2.95 -8.21
C LYS A 31 -21.05 1.84 -7.26
N GLU A 32 -21.99 1.01 -6.78
CA GLU A 32 -21.63 -0.13 -5.95
C GLU A 32 -20.87 -1.17 -6.77
N LYS A 33 -21.36 -1.52 -7.96
CA LYS A 33 -20.68 -2.53 -8.79
C LYS A 33 -19.31 -2.07 -9.28
N PHE A 34 -19.13 -0.80 -9.66
CA PHE A 34 -17.83 -0.29 -10.10
C PHE A 34 -16.81 -0.26 -8.97
N ALA A 35 -17.20 0.27 -7.80
CA ALA A 35 -16.33 0.31 -6.63
C ALA A 35 -15.96 -1.10 -6.15
N LEU A 36 -16.94 -2.01 -6.08
CA LEU A 36 -16.72 -3.39 -5.63
C LEU A 36 -15.97 -4.27 -6.65
N HIS A 37 -16.18 -4.10 -7.96
CA HIS A 37 -15.60 -5.03 -8.95
C HIS A 37 -14.23 -4.58 -9.50
N TRP A 38 -13.98 -3.28 -9.60
CA TRP A 38 -12.77 -2.77 -10.28
C TRP A 38 -11.77 -2.11 -9.34
N LEU A 39 -12.26 -1.46 -8.28
CA LEU A 39 -11.41 -0.73 -7.35
C LEU A 39 -11.01 -1.57 -6.13
N ALA A 40 -11.98 -2.14 -5.42
CA ALA A 40 -11.79 -2.76 -4.10
C ALA A 40 -11.86 -4.29 -4.08
N ARG A 41 -11.79 -4.94 -5.24
CA ARG A 41 -11.70 -6.40 -5.35
C ARG A 41 -10.26 -6.88 -5.14
N GLU A 42 -10.11 -8.14 -4.75
CA GLU A 42 -8.85 -8.90 -4.89
C GLU A 42 -8.19 -8.68 -6.27
N ASP A 43 -6.90 -8.37 -6.26
CA ASP A 43 -6.08 -7.97 -7.41
C ASP A 43 -6.60 -6.71 -8.15
N GLY A 44 -7.44 -5.92 -7.48
CA GLY A 44 -8.02 -4.69 -7.98
C GLY A 44 -7.01 -3.53 -8.04
N LEU A 45 -7.45 -2.41 -8.63
CA LEU A 45 -6.58 -1.24 -8.82
C LEU A 45 -6.05 -0.66 -7.50
N LEU A 46 -6.84 -0.70 -6.42
CA LEU A 46 -6.42 -0.17 -5.14
C LEU A 46 -5.38 -1.05 -4.45
N GLU A 47 -5.58 -2.38 -4.44
CA GLU A 47 -4.61 -3.33 -3.89
C GLU A 47 -3.29 -3.26 -4.66
N MET A 48 -3.33 -3.31 -6.00
CA MET A 48 -2.11 -3.18 -6.81
C MET A 48 -1.44 -1.81 -6.66
N GLY A 49 -2.21 -0.74 -6.61
CA GLY A 49 -1.68 0.60 -6.35
C GLY A 49 -0.98 0.69 -5.00
N THR A 50 -1.57 0.08 -3.97
CA THR A 50 -1.02 0.08 -2.60
C THR A 50 0.21 -0.82 -2.51
N PHE A 51 0.16 -2.03 -3.09
CA PHE A 51 1.30 -2.93 -3.24
C PHE A 51 2.50 -2.22 -3.87
N LEU A 52 2.30 -1.58 -5.03
CA LEU A 52 3.37 -0.85 -5.73
C LEU A 52 3.92 0.32 -4.91
N ALA A 53 3.04 1.07 -4.23
CA ALA A 53 3.46 2.18 -3.37
C ALA A 53 4.31 1.70 -2.18
N LEU A 54 3.93 0.59 -1.55
CA LEU A 54 4.66 -0.01 -0.44
C LEU A 54 6.02 -0.57 -0.89
N VAL A 55 6.07 -1.28 -2.03
CA VAL A 55 7.33 -1.77 -2.62
C VAL A 55 8.25 -0.61 -2.97
N ALA A 56 7.73 0.46 -3.59
CA ALA A 56 8.51 1.65 -3.90
C ALA A 56 9.03 2.33 -2.63
N GLY A 57 8.20 2.46 -1.60
CA GLY A 57 8.59 3.00 -0.30
C GLY A 57 9.70 2.19 0.36
N ALA A 58 9.59 0.86 0.35
CA ALA A 58 10.63 -0.04 0.85
C ALA A 58 11.95 0.15 0.09
N GLY A 59 11.89 0.20 -1.25
CA GLY A 59 13.05 0.46 -2.10
C GLY A 59 13.73 1.79 -1.77
N LEU A 60 12.95 2.86 -1.55
CA LEU A 60 13.48 4.17 -1.14
C LEU A 60 14.16 4.12 0.24
N CYS A 61 13.56 3.43 1.22
CA CYS A 61 14.17 3.24 2.54
C CYS A 61 15.52 2.51 2.44
N LEU A 62 15.58 1.42 1.66
CA LEU A 62 16.80 0.64 1.43
C LEU A 62 17.87 1.47 0.70
N GLN A 63 17.49 2.15 -0.38
CA GLN A 63 18.39 3.02 -1.13
C GLN A 63 18.95 4.13 -0.24
N ARG A 64 18.09 4.80 0.54
CA ARG A 64 18.50 5.87 1.45
C ARG A 64 19.42 5.35 2.55
N GLY A 65 19.11 4.18 3.11
CA GLY A 65 19.96 3.51 4.09
C GLY A 65 21.33 3.18 3.50
N TRP A 66 21.39 2.68 2.27
CA TRP A 66 22.64 2.37 1.59
C TRP A 66 23.49 3.61 1.32
N THR A 67 22.88 4.68 0.79
CA THR A 67 23.58 5.93 0.46
C THR A 67 24.13 6.60 1.72
N LEU A 68 23.36 6.64 2.81
CA LEU A 68 23.72 7.36 4.03
C LEU A 68 24.47 6.51 5.07
N ARG A 69 24.80 5.24 4.77
CA ARG A 69 25.37 4.30 5.75
C ARG A 69 26.68 4.74 6.40
N ALA A 70 27.46 5.57 5.70
CA ALA A 70 28.74 6.09 6.19
C ALA A 70 28.60 7.45 6.91
N GLU A 71 27.50 8.17 6.66
CA GLU A 71 27.28 9.54 7.15
C GLU A 71 26.38 9.58 8.38
N ARG A 72 25.50 8.59 8.54
CA ARG A 72 24.47 8.56 9.59
C ARG A 72 24.74 7.48 10.62
N SER A 73 24.14 7.65 11.80
CA SER A 73 24.29 6.72 12.91
C SER A 73 23.74 5.33 12.56
N LYS A 74 24.31 4.28 13.16
CA LYS A 74 23.80 2.91 13.01
C LYS A 74 22.32 2.79 13.39
N ARG A 75 21.86 3.58 14.36
CA ARG A 75 20.44 3.66 14.78
C ARG A 75 19.56 4.17 13.64
N PHE A 76 19.96 5.25 12.97
CA PHE A 76 19.22 5.79 11.83
C PHE A 76 19.09 4.74 10.71
N ILE A 77 20.19 4.06 10.39
CA ILE A 77 20.19 2.99 9.38
C ILE A 77 19.29 1.82 9.80
N ALA A 78 19.36 1.39 11.07
CA ALA A 78 18.50 0.32 11.59
C ALA A 78 17.01 0.68 11.50
N MET A 79 16.64 1.94 11.75
CA MET A 79 15.26 2.41 11.61
C MET A 79 14.79 2.39 10.15
N LEU A 80 15.65 2.75 9.19
CA LEU A 80 15.32 2.66 7.77
C LEU A 80 15.15 1.21 7.31
N LEU A 81 15.99 0.29 7.81
CA LEU A 81 15.85 -1.14 7.54
C LEU A 81 14.56 -1.70 8.14
N LEU A 82 14.24 -1.35 9.39
CA LEU A 82 12.99 -1.74 10.03
C LEU A 82 11.78 -1.23 9.24
N ALA A 83 11.81 0.04 8.81
CA ALA A 83 10.76 0.61 7.98
C ALA A 83 10.61 -0.13 6.64
N ALA A 84 11.72 -0.46 5.97
CA ALA A 84 11.68 -1.25 4.74
C ALA A 84 11.06 -2.64 4.97
N CYS A 85 11.42 -3.34 6.04
CA CYS A 85 10.82 -4.64 6.38
C CYS A 85 9.31 -4.55 6.63
N VAL A 86 8.85 -3.53 7.37
CA VAL A 86 7.42 -3.30 7.61
C VAL A 86 6.68 -3.00 6.30
N LEU A 87 7.26 -2.21 5.41
CA LEU A 87 6.67 -1.89 4.11
C LEU A 87 6.60 -3.12 3.19
N ILE A 88 7.64 -3.96 3.16
CA ILE A 88 7.65 -5.23 2.41
C ILE A 88 6.59 -6.18 2.95
N PHE A 89 6.50 -6.31 4.28
CA PHE A 89 5.48 -7.13 4.91
C PHE A 89 4.07 -6.63 4.54
N GLY A 90 3.83 -5.32 4.67
CA GLY A 90 2.57 -4.71 4.25
C GLY A 90 2.23 -4.96 2.78
N ALA A 91 3.23 -4.88 1.89
CA ALA A 91 3.03 -5.15 0.46
C ALA A 91 2.64 -6.61 0.24
N GLY A 92 3.32 -7.56 0.89
CA GLY A 92 2.94 -8.97 0.82
C GLY A 92 1.52 -9.20 1.32
N GLU A 93 1.16 -8.59 2.45
CA GLU A 93 -0.17 -8.72 3.06
C GLU A 93 -1.30 -8.19 2.17
N GLU A 94 -1.07 -7.15 1.35
CA GLU A 94 -2.04 -6.64 0.35
C GLU A 94 -2.37 -7.66 -0.74
N ILE A 95 -1.49 -8.64 -1.01
CA ILE A 95 -1.64 -9.59 -2.14
C ILE A 95 -1.71 -11.05 -1.69
N SER A 96 -1.86 -11.31 -0.39
CA SER A 96 -1.90 -12.68 0.17
C SER A 96 -0.71 -13.54 -0.23
N TRP A 97 0.47 -12.94 -0.25
CA TRP A 97 1.71 -13.55 -0.73
C TRP A 97 1.99 -14.95 -0.16
N GLY A 98 1.71 -15.19 1.14
CA GLY A 98 1.94 -16.49 1.79
C GLY A 98 1.11 -17.61 1.17
N GLN A 99 -0.16 -17.34 0.86
CA GLN A 99 -1.03 -18.29 0.19
C GLN A 99 -0.57 -18.57 -1.24
N ARG A 100 -0.18 -17.51 -1.98
CA ARG A 100 0.28 -17.60 -3.38
C ARG A 100 1.64 -18.30 -3.52
N LEU A 101 2.55 -18.10 -2.57
CA LEU A 101 3.89 -18.72 -2.59
C LEU A 101 3.87 -20.18 -2.15
N LEU A 102 3.02 -20.54 -1.19
CA LEU A 102 2.96 -21.88 -0.62
C LEU A 102 1.90 -22.76 -1.29
N ASP A 103 1.07 -22.20 -2.17
CA ASP A 103 -0.03 -22.88 -2.87
C ASP A 103 -0.95 -23.64 -1.90
N ILE A 104 -1.24 -23.01 -0.76
CA ILE A 104 -2.08 -23.58 0.29
C ILE A 104 -3.50 -23.04 0.22
N GLU A 105 -4.47 -23.86 0.61
CA GLU A 105 -5.83 -23.38 0.85
C GLU A 105 -5.90 -22.60 2.16
N SER A 106 -6.79 -21.61 2.20
CA SER A 106 -7.04 -20.84 3.42
C SER A 106 -7.58 -21.73 4.53
N PRO A 107 -6.99 -21.73 5.73
CA PRO A 107 -7.52 -22.47 6.87
C PRO A 107 -8.94 -22.02 7.24
N GLU A 108 -9.72 -22.88 7.90
CA GLU A 108 -11.12 -22.61 8.30
C GLU A 108 -11.29 -21.28 9.03
N PHE A 109 -10.33 -20.91 9.89
CA PHE A 109 -10.34 -19.62 10.58
C PHE A 109 -10.39 -18.45 9.60
N PHE A 110 -9.54 -18.46 8.57
CA PHE A 110 -9.46 -17.40 7.58
C PHE A 110 -10.68 -17.41 6.65
N GLN A 111 -11.17 -18.57 6.24
CA GLN A 111 -12.42 -18.66 5.48
C GLN A 111 -13.61 -18.04 6.25
N ALA A 112 -13.65 -18.19 7.57
CA ALA A 112 -14.74 -17.66 8.39
C ALA A 112 -14.58 -16.17 8.78
N HIS A 113 -13.36 -15.64 8.80
CA HIS A 113 -13.06 -14.31 9.36
C HIS A 113 -12.32 -13.37 8.41
N ASN A 114 -12.01 -13.77 7.18
CA ASN A 114 -11.37 -12.93 6.18
C ASN A 114 -12.39 -12.49 5.13
N ALA A 115 -12.39 -11.22 4.76
CA ALA A 115 -13.34 -10.64 3.80
C ALA A 115 -13.23 -11.22 2.38
N GLN A 116 -12.06 -11.78 2.03
CA GLN A 116 -11.74 -12.34 0.72
C GLN A 116 -11.44 -13.85 0.77
N ASN A 117 -11.64 -14.50 1.92
CA ASN A 117 -11.30 -15.91 2.15
C ASN A 117 -9.81 -16.23 1.93
N GLU A 118 -8.92 -15.29 2.23
CA GLU A 118 -7.48 -15.43 2.04
C GLU A 118 -6.72 -15.65 3.35
N THR A 119 -5.48 -16.17 3.26
CA THR A 119 -4.59 -16.39 4.42
C THR A 119 -3.73 -15.17 4.73
N ASN A 120 -4.33 -13.97 4.73
CA ASN A 120 -3.66 -12.73 5.09
C ASN A 120 -4.31 -12.08 6.32
N VAL A 121 -3.55 -11.25 7.04
CA VAL A 121 -4.06 -10.46 8.18
C VAL A 121 -4.77 -9.21 7.68
N HIS A 122 -4.38 -8.70 6.51
CA HIS A 122 -4.92 -7.46 5.94
C HIS A 122 -6.45 -7.48 5.78
N ASN A 123 -7.00 -8.61 5.30
CA ASN A 123 -8.41 -8.80 5.01
C ASN A 123 -9.20 -9.42 6.17
N LEU A 124 -8.58 -9.62 7.34
CA LEU A 124 -9.31 -10.10 8.52
C LEU A 124 -10.37 -9.10 8.98
N ILE A 125 -11.49 -9.62 9.46
CA ILE A 125 -12.58 -8.88 10.08
C ILE A 125 -12.57 -9.20 11.57
N VAL A 126 -12.31 -8.19 12.38
CA VAL A 126 -12.29 -8.32 13.85
C VAL A 126 -13.37 -7.40 14.42
N ALA A 127 -14.27 -7.97 15.23
CA ALA A 127 -15.41 -7.25 15.81
C ALA A 127 -16.23 -6.47 14.77
N GLY A 128 -16.42 -7.03 13.56
CA GLY A 128 -17.16 -6.41 12.46
C GLY A 128 -16.41 -5.31 11.70
N VAL A 129 -15.13 -5.08 12.00
CA VAL A 129 -14.30 -4.07 11.34
C VAL A 129 -13.12 -4.72 10.64
N GLY A 130 -12.89 -4.34 9.38
CA GLY A 130 -11.73 -4.79 8.60
C GLY A 130 -10.41 -4.29 9.21
N VAL A 131 -9.47 -5.21 9.37
CA VAL A 131 -8.16 -4.93 9.95
C VAL A 131 -7.38 -3.94 9.10
N ASN A 132 -7.46 -4.03 7.77
CA ASN A 132 -6.93 -3.02 6.84
C ASN A 132 -7.33 -1.58 7.22
N LYS A 133 -8.61 -1.33 7.52
CA LYS A 133 -9.12 -0.01 7.92
C LYS A 133 -8.52 0.48 9.25
N LEU A 134 -8.19 -0.44 10.16
CA LEU A 134 -7.63 -0.13 11.47
C LEU A 134 -6.11 0.08 11.44
N ILE A 135 -5.42 -0.74 10.65
CA ILE A 135 -3.96 -0.83 10.65
C ILE A 135 -3.33 0.21 9.73
N PHE A 136 -3.85 0.43 8.52
CA PHE A 136 -3.19 1.34 7.56
C PHE A 136 -3.08 2.78 8.08
N GLY A 137 -4.17 3.30 8.66
CA GLY A 137 -4.15 4.65 9.23
C GLY A 137 -3.18 4.80 10.41
N LYS A 138 -3.03 3.75 11.23
CA LYS A 138 -2.23 3.79 12.47
C LYS A 138 -0.75 3.47 12.23
N LEU A 139 -0.44 2.49 11.38
CA LEU A 139 0.94 2.14 11.04
C LEU A 139 1.64 3.26 10.27
N LEU A 140 0.95 3.94 9.35
CA LEU A 140 1.50 5.09 8.65
C LEU A 140 1.87 6.21 9.64
N ALA A 141 1.00 6.48 10.62
CA ALA A 141 1.25 7.46 11.68
C ALA A 141 2.45 7.07 12.56
N ILE A 142 2.54 5.80 12.98
CA ILE A 142 3.67 5.31 13.80
C ILE A 142 4.98 5.38 13.01
N GLY A 143 4.98 5.03 11.72
CA GLY A 143 6.14 5.11 10.84
C GLY A 143 6.64 6.55 10.67
N LEU A 144 5.72 7.50 10.46
CA LEU A 144 6.04 8.93 10.40
C LEU A 144 6.63 9.45 11.71
N VAL A 145 6.03 9.09 12.85
CA VAL A 145 6.53 9.47 14.17
C VAL A 145 7.93 8.88 14.41
N GLY A 146 8.14 7.60 14.09
CA GLY A 146 9.44 6.94 14.19
C GLY A 146 10.51 7.58 13.29
N TYR A 147 10.15 8.00 12.08
CA TYR A 147 11.04 8.74 11.19
C TYR A 147 11.43 10.11 11.76
N LEU A 148 10.47 10.85 12.33
CA LEU A 148 10.74 12.13 12.99
C LEU A 148 11.69 11.96 14.19
N PHE A 149 11.51 10.91 15.00
CA PHE A 149 12.44 10.57 16.08
C PHE A 149 13.82 10.12 15.61
N ALA A 150 13.95 9.62 14.38
CA ALA A 150 15.25 9.28 13.80
C ALA A 150 15.99 10.49 13.20
N LEU A 151 15.25 11.58 12.92
CA LEU A 151 15.80 12.84 12.42
C LEU A 151 16.22 13.82 13.52
N GLY A 152 15.61 13.72 14.71
CA GLY A 152 16.01 14.46 15.92
C GLY A 152 17.17 13.80 16.66
#